data_AF-A0A4V0XIW1-F1
#
_entry.id   AF-A0A4V0XIW1-F1
#
_cell.length_a   1.000
_cell.length_b   1.000
_cell.length_c   1.000
_cell.angle_alpha   90.00
_cell.angle_beta   90.00
_cell.angle_gamma   90.00
#
_symmetry.space_group_name_H-M   'P 1'
#
loop_
_entity.id
_entity.type
_entity.pdbx_description
1 polymer ?
#
loop_
_entity_poly.entity_id
_entity_poly.type
_entity_poly.pdbx_seq_one_letter_code
_entity_poly.pdbx_strand_id
1 'polypeptide(L)'
;MTEVVVLPRNFSMRSEYSESGRAAGVVEGLEVVYDCLRRREGTFDAVALASLIKVPAHYHRKYFDDSLDEMVNPWGGVEAMLTHAISRDFRLPAAHAPMMTSRDVQTMDFGPVDPRKAAEPVSATYLFSVLKGLHRSPRILPPDASVCSEVLSAENLHCLVIPDGCVGLPTLAALAQGIPVISVRGNRNCLPNQLSNLPGAREGVHFVDNYLEAAGLLMAMKTGVTRESIVRPLSPTKVVREHLRD
;
A
#
# COMPACT_ATOMS: atom_id res chain seq x y z
N MET A 1 -20.65 17.63 3.49
CA MET A 1 -21.82 17.41 2.62
C MET A 1 -21.40 16.33 1.63
N THR A 2 -22.02 15.15 1.68
CA THR A 2 -21.63 13.98 0.86
C THR A 2 -22.66 13.86 -0.27
N GLU A 3 -22.30 14.26 -1.49
CA GLU A 3 -23.15 14.06 -2.66
C GLU A 3 -22.93 12.63 -3.21
N VAL A 4 -24.00 11.96 -3.62
CA VAL A 4 -23.93 10.67 -4.30
C VAL A 4 -24.29 10.90 -5.76
N VAL A 5 -23.40 10.50 -6.67
CA VAL A 5 -23.59 10.64 -8.10
C VAL A 5 -23.72 9.26 -8.74
N VAL A 6 -24.83 9.03 -9.43
CA VAL A 6 -25.02 7.83 -10.24
C VAL A 6 -24.50 8.12 -11.64
N LEU A 7 -23.54 7.30 -12.10
CA LEU A 7 -22.98 7.44 -13.44
C LEU A 7 -24.04 7.10 -14.51
N PRO A 8 -24.03 7.76 -15.67
CA PRO A 8 -25.00 7.51 -16.74
C PRO A 8 -24.85 6.13 -17.39
N ARG A 9 -23.66 5.52 -17.28
CA ARG A 9 -23.39 4.13 -17.67
C ARG A 9 -22.34 3.55 -16.74
N ASN A 10 -22.37 2.24 -16.55
CA ASN A 10 -21.37 1.54 -15.75
C ASN A 10 -20.05 1.48 -16.51
N PHE A 11 -18.94 1.70 -15.79
CA PHE A 11 -17.63 1.23 -16.22
C PHE A 11 -17.46 -0.23 -15.80
N SER A 12 -16.48 -0.90 -16.39
CA SER A 12 -16.23 -2.33 -16.26
C SER A 12 -14.85 -2.54 -15.65
N MET A 13 -14.75 -3.38 -14.62
CA MET A 13 -13.48 -3.84 -14.06
C MET A 13 -13.42 -5.35 -14.16
N ARG A 14 -12.30 -5.89 -14.63
CA ARG A 14 -12.03 -7.33 -14.68
C ARG A 14 -10.70 -7.63 -14.01
N SER A 15 -10.71 -8.60 -13.11
CA SER A 15 -9.50 -9.12 -12.47
C SER A 15 -8.70 -9.99 -13.43
N GLU A 16 -7.39 -9.80 -13.45
CA GLU A 16 -6.43 -10.64 -14.19
C GLU A 16 -5.16 -10.86 -13.36
N TYR A 17 -4.36 -11.86 -13.71
CA TYR A 17 -3.02 -12.03 -13.17
C TYR A 17 -1.99 -11.76 -14.27
N SER A 18 -0.94 -11.03 -13.94
CA SER A 18 0.24 -10.92 -14.81
C SER A 18 0.97 -12.26 -14.94
N GLU A 19 1.84 -12.40 -15.93
CA GLU A 19 2.71 -13.57 -16.11
C GLU A 19 3.58 -13.85 -14.87
N SER A 20 3.91 -12.81 -14.10
CA SER A 20 4.66 -12.91 -12.84
C SER A 20 3.82 -13.35 -11.63
N GLY A 21 2.54 -13.68 -11.82
CA GLY A 21 1.62 -14.10 -10.75
C GLY A 21 1.05 -12.96 -9.90
N ARG A 22 1.33 -11.70 -10.24
CA ARG A 22 0.78 -10.52 -9.54
C ARG A 22 -0.66 -10.26 -9.97
N ALA A 23 -1.53 -9.89 -9.03
CA ALA A 23 -2.87 -9.41 -9.35
C ALA A 23 -2.81 -8.08 -10.10
N ALA A 24 -3.63 -7.98 -11.14
CA ALA A 24 -3.78 -6.86 -12.05
C ALA A 24 -5.23 -6.83 -12.55
N GLY A 25 -5.46 -6.15 -13.67
CA GLY A 25 -6.72 -6.25 -14.38
C GLY A 25 -6.91 -5.17 -15.43
N VAL A 26 -8.14 -5.08 -15.92
CA VAL A 26 -8.53 -4.14 -16.97
C VAL A 26 -9.70 -3.30 -16.48
N VAL A 27 -9.60 -1.99 -16.68
CA VAL A 27 -10.68 -1.03 -16.45
C VAL A 27 -11.13 -0.48 -17.79
N GLU A 28 -12.38 -0.73 -18.17
CA GLU A 28 -12.99 -0.28 -19.42
C GLU A 28 -14.09 0.75 -19.12
N GLY A 29 -14.21 1.79 -19.93
CA GLY A 29 -15.25 2.80 -19.73
C GLY A 29 -14.91 3.85 -18.66
N LEU A 30 -13.64 3.96 -18.26
CA LEU A 30 -13.17 4.89 -17.21
C LEU A 30 -13.39 6.36 -17.59
N GLU A 31 -13.49 6.68 -18.88
CA GLU A 31 -13.78 8.02 -19.39
C GLU A 31 -15.08 8.60 -18.82
N VAL A 32 -16.07 7.75 -18.51
CA VAL A 32 -17.34 8.19 -17.90
C VAL A 32 -17.12 8.75 -16.50
N VAL A 33 -16.23 8.11 -15.73
CA VAL A 33 -15.83 8.59 -14.41
C VAL A 33 -15.09 9.90 -14.58
N TYR A 34 -14.13 9.98 -15.51
CA TYR A 34 -13.32 11.17 -15.74
C TYR A 34 -14.17 12.36 -16.15
N ASP A 35 -15.13 12.17 -17.07
CA ASP A 35 -16.05 13.22 -17.51
C ASP A 35 -17.00 13.66 -16.40
N CYS A 36 -17.37 12.76 -15.48
CA CYS A 36 -18.12 13.11 -14.29
C CYS A 36 -17.29 13.98 -13.33
N LEU A 37 -16.04 13.59 -13.07
CA LEU A 37 -15.12 14.31 -12.18
C LEU A 37 -14.79 15.70 -12.73
N ARG A 38 -14.45 15.81 -14.03
CA ARG A 38 -14.16 17.10 -14.69
C ARG A 38 -15.33 18.08 -14.63
N ARG A 39 -16.55 17.60 -14.87
CA ARG A 39 -17.77 18.46 -14.83
C ARG A 39 -18.07 19.02 -13.44
N ARG A 40 -17.49 18.43 -12.40
CA ARG A 40 -17.73 18.77 -10.99
C ARG A 40 -16.47 19.30 -10.32
N GLU A 41 -15.42 19.57 -11.09
CA GLU A 41 -14.14 20.01 -10.56
C GLU A 41 -14.32 21.24 -9.64
N GLY A 42 -13.64 21.23 -8.49
CA GLY A 42 -13.75 22.28 -7.48
C GLY A 42 -14.97 22.18 -6.56
N THR A 43 -15.91 21.25 -6.78
CA THR A 43 -17.08 21.05 -5.88
C THR A 43 -16.88 19.93 -4.87
N PHE A 44 -15.75 19.24 -4.90
CA PHE A 44 -15.40 18.11 -4.02
C PHE A 44 -13.89 18.06 -3.80
N ASP A 45 -13.48 17.41 -2.71
CA ASP A 45 -12.09 17.30 -2.27
C ASP A 45 -11.61 15.84 -2.12
N ALA A 46 -12.52 14.87 -2.25
CA ALA A 46 -12.25 13.44 -2.20
C ALA A 46 -13.30 12.65 -2.99
N VAL A 47 -12.95 11.44 -3.43
CA VAL A 47 -13.84 10.57 -4.24
C VAL A 47 -13.91 9.17 -3.67
N ALA A 48 -15.12 8.70 -3.39
CA ALA A 48 -15.42 7.29 -3.13
C ALA A 48 -16.05 6.67 -4.38
N LEU A 49 -15.57 5.49 -4.79
CA LEU A 49 -16.13 4.75 -5.92
C LEU A 49 -16.75 3.45 -5.43
N ALA A 50 -18.06 3.30 -5.60
CA ALA A 50 -18.71 1.99 -5.52
C ALA A 50 -18.56 1.29 -6.87
N SER A 51 -17.80 0.19 -6.91
CA SER A 51 -17.39 -0.46 -8.17
C SER A 51 -17.70 -1.95 -8.17
N LEU A 52 -18.00 -2.51 -9.33
CA LEU A 52 -18.17 -3.94 -9.53
C LEU A 52 -16.94 -4.51 -10.23
N ILE A 53 -16.46 -5.66 -9.75
CA ILE A 53 -15.28 -6.32 -10.31
C ILE A 53 -15.69 -7.70 -10.78
N LYS A 54 -15.52 -7.94 -12.08
CA LYS A 54 -15.73 -9.26 -12.67
C LYS A 54 -14.54 -10.15 -12.32
N VAL A 55 -14.81 -11.18 -11.54
CA VAL A 55 -13.86 -12.20 -11.12
C VAL A 55 -14.48 -13.58 -11.43
N PRO A 56 -13.70 -14.58 -11.89
CA PRO A 56 -14.21 -15.94 -12.02
C PRO A 56 -14.83 -16.43 -10.70
N ALA A 57 -16.06 -16.97 -10.75
CA ALA A 57 -16.83 -17.29 -9.54
C ALA A 57 -16.10 -18.21 -8.54
N HIS A 58 -15.27 -19.14 -9.04
CA HIS A 58 -14.50 -20.07 -8.23
C HIS A 58 -13.37 -19.40 -7.42
N TYR A 59 -12.95 -18.18 -7.77
CA TYR A 59 -11.89 -17.45 -7.07
C TYR A 59 -12.31 -17.01 -5.67
N HIS A 60 -13.58 -16.64 -5.45
CA HIS A 60 -14.05 -16.23 -4.13
C HIS A 60 -13.82 -17.33 -3.10
N ARG A 61 -14.35 -18.52 -3.37
CA ARG A 61 -14.16 -19.67 -2.49
C ARG A 61 -12.69 -20.07 -2.39
N LYS A 62 -11.97 -20.16 -3.51
CA LYS A 62 -10.55 -20.53 -3.51
C LYS A 62 -9.69 -19.59 -2.65
N TYR A 63 -9.90 -18.28 -2.73
CA TYR A 63 -9.10 -17.30 -1.99
C TYR A 63 -9.30 -17.39 -0.47
N PHE A 64 -10.52 -17.66 -0.02
CA PHE A 64 -10.85 -17.78 1.41
C PHE A 64 -10.57 -19.17 1.99
N ASP A 65 -10.75 -20.24 1.20
CA ASP A 65 -10.42 -21.62 1.59
C ASP A 65 -8.91 -21.88 1.63
N ASP A 66 -8.13 -21.02 0.95
CA ASP A 66 -6.68 -21.11 0.92
C ASP A 66 -6.05 -20.70 2.26
N SER A 67 -6.00 -21.70 3.14
CA SER A 67 -5.33 -21.67 4.45
C SER A 67 -3.81 -21.50 4.37
N LEU A 68 -3.20 -21.71 3.19
CA LEU A 68 -1.76 -21.56 2.97
C LEU A 68 -1.40 -20.18 2.39
N ASP A 69 -2.41 -19.36 2.07
CA ASP A 69 -2.25 -18.00 1.52
C ASP A 69 -1.40 -17.94 0.24
N GLU A 70 -1.53 -18.98 -0.60
CA GLU A 70 -0.85 -19.09 -1.89
C GLU A 70 -1.53 -18.24 -2.99
N MET A 71 -2.84 -18.05 -2.87
CA MET A 71 -3.64 -17.26 -3.79
C MET A 71 -3.54 -15.78 -3.45
N VAL A 72 -2.82 -15.05 -4.30
CA VAL A 72 -2.81 -13.58 -4.32
C VAL A 72 -4.25 -13.06 -4.42
N ASN A 73 -4.57 -11.96 -3.72
CA ASN A 73 -5.89 -11.35 -3.78
C ASN A 73 -6.25 -10.98 -5.24
N PRO A 74 -7.31 -11.55 -5.84
CA PRO A 74 -7.59 -11.37 -7.26
C PRO A 74 -8.15 -9.97 -7.60
N TRP A 75 -8.85 -9.29 -6.70
CA TRP A 75 -9.49 -8.01 -6.99
C TRP A 75 -8.59 -6.81 -6.69
N GLY A 76 -7.70 -6.91 -5.69
CA GLY A 76 -6.93 -5.76 -5.20
C GLY A 76 -6.06 -5.07 -6.25
N GLY A 77 -5.58 -5.81 -7.26
CA GLY A 77 -4.77 -5.25 -8.35
C GLY A 77 -5.52 -4.22 -9.20
N VAL A 78 -6.68 -4.60 -9.75
CA VAL A 78 -7.49 -3.71 -10.60
C VAL A 78 -8.09 -2.55 -9.83
N GLU A 79 -8.38 -2.74 -8.55
CA GLU A 79 -8.84 -1.68 -7.65
C GLU A 79 -7.77 -0.64 -7.37
N ALA A 80 -6.54 -1.08 -7.09
CA ALA A 80 -5.40 -0.20 -6.92
C ALA A 80 -5.12 0.59 -8.20
N MET A 81 -5.26 -0.05 -9.38
CA MET A 81 -5.13 0.65 -10.67
C MET A 81 -6.18 1.76 -10.83
N LEU A 82 -7.46 1.47 -10.50
CA LEU A 82 -8.54 2.45 -10.59
C LEU A 82 -8.29 3.68 -9.70
N THR A 83 -8.04 3.47 -8.41
CA THR A 83 -7.87 4.61 -7.49
C THR A 83 -6.56 5.34 -7.72
N HIS A 84 -5.49 4.64 -8.06
CA HIS A 84 -4.23 5.28 -8.43
C HIS A 84 -4.39 6.17 -9.67
N ALA A 85 -5.09 5.70 -10.72
CA ALA A 85 -5.34 6.50 -11.92
C ALA A 85 -6.11 7.80 -11.59
N ILE A 86 -7.18 7.71 -10.81
CA ILE A 86 -7.97 8.87 -10.39
C ILE A 86 -7.13 9.82 -9.53
N SER A 87 -6.45 9.31 -8.51
CA SER A 87 -5.62 10.14 -7.63
C SER A 87 -4.48 10.83 -8.36
N ARG A 88 -3.84 10.13 -9.30
CA ARG A 88 -2.76 10.70 -10.12
C ARG A 88 -3.26 11.80 -11.05
N ASP A 89 -4.35 11.53 -11.78
CA ASP A 89 -4.78 12.39 -12.88
C ASP A 89 -5.57 13.61 -12.38
N PHE A 90 -6.30 13.48 -11.26
CA PHE A 90 -7.10 14.57 -10.67
C PHE A 90 -6.48 15.19 -9.41
N ARG A 91 -5.41 14.61 -8.85
CA ARG A 91 -4.80 15.02 -7.57
C ARG A 91 -5.80 15.04 -6.42
N LEU A 92 -6.61 14.00 -6.34
CA LEU A 92 -7.62 13.85 -5.30
C LEU A 92 -7.41 12.55 -4.53
N PRO A 93 -7.64 12.55 -3.22
CA PRO A 93 -7.84 11.31 -2.47
C PRO A 93 -8.98 10.51 -3.11
N ALA A 94 -8.66 9.30 -3.56
CA ALA A 94 -9.62 8.38 -4.15
C ALA A 94 -9.56 7.03 -3.43
N ALA A 95 -10.73 6.48 -3.15
CA ALA A 95 -10.86 5.16 -2.54
C ALA A 95 -12.01 4.37 -3.18
N HIS A 96 -11.84 3.06 -3.25
CA HIS A 96 -12.79 2.13 -3.86
C HIS A 96 -13.51 1.32 -2.77
N ALA A 97 -14.80 1.08 -2.97
CA ALA A 97 -15.63 0.21 -2.18
C ALA A 97 -16.19 -0.87 -3.12
N PRO A 98 -15.54 -2.05 -3.21
CA PRO A 98 -16.00 -3.09 -4.11
C PRO A 98 -17.38 -3.59 -3.69
N MET A 99 -18.23 -3.76 -4.68
CA MET A 99 -19.55 -4.34 -4.55
C MET A 99 -19.52 -5.77 -5.04
N MET A 100 -20.23 -6.66 -4.36
CA MET A 100 -20.38 -8.05 -4.78
C MET A 100 -21.18 -8.14 -6.09
N THR A 101 -20.73 -8.98 -7.01
CA THR A 101 -21.34 -9.12 -8.35
C THR A 101 -22.65 -9.88 -8.35
N SER A 102 -22.95 -10.64 -7.30
CA SER A 102 -24.21 -11.36 -7.12
C SER A 102 -24.56 -11.53 -5.64
N ARG A 103 -25.84 -11.78 -5.37
CA ARG A 103 -26.31 -12.15 -4.02
C ARG A 103 -25.67 -13.45 -3.55
N ASP A 104 -25.51 -14.43 -4.43
CA ASP A 104 -24.91 -15.72 -4.08
C ASP A 104 -23.51 -15.56 -3.51
N VAL A 105 -22.68 -14.70 -4.12
CA VAL A 105 -21.33 -14.38 -3.62
C VAL A 105 -21.42 -13.61 -2.29
N GLN A 106 -22.34 -12.66 -2.18
CA GLN A 106 -22.53 -11.86 -0.96
C GLN A 106 -22.95 -12.70 0.25
N THR A 107 -23.73 -13.76 0.03
CA THR A 107 -24.23 -14.65 1.08
C THR A 107 -23.40 -15.92 1.24
N MET A 108 -22.22 -16.00 0.61
CA MET A 108 -21.32 -17.15 0.81
C MET A 108 -20.87 -17.21 2.27
N ASP A 109 -21.05 -18.37 2.89
CA ASP A 109 -20.43 -18.69 4.16
C ASP A 109 -19.07 -19.34 3.90
N PHE A 110 -18.02 -18.68 4.37
CA PHE A 110 -16.63 -19.15 4.29
C PHE A 110 -16.17 -19.80 5.60
N GLY A 111 -16.98 -19.78 6.67
CA GLY A 111 -16.56 -20.20 8.00
C GLY A 111 -15.38 -19.36 8.53
N PRO A 112 -14.56 -19.92 9.44
CA PRO A 112 -13.34 -19.27 9.90
C PRO A 112 -12.31 -19.12 8.78
N VAL A 113 -11.91 -17.88 8.49
CA VAL A 113 -10.88 -17.53 7.49
C VAL A 113 -9.60 -17.05 8.16
N ASP A 114 -8.52 -16.91 7.38
CA ASP A 114 -7.28 -16.26 7.85
C ASP A 114 -7.59 -14.86 8.43
N PRO A 115 -7.08 -14.53 9.63
CA PRO A 115 -7.32 -13.23 10.27
C PRO A 115 -6.97 -12.01 9.39
N ARG A 116 -6.01 -12.15 8.47
CA ARG A 116 -5.62 -11.09 7.52
C ARG A 116 -6.69 -10.82 6.47
N LYS A 117 -7.52 -11.83 6.16
CA LYS A 117 -8.62 -11.77 5.18
C LYS A 117 -9.97 -11.51 5.84
N ALA A 118 -10.07 -11.63 7.17
CA ALA A 118 -11.33 -11.64 7.91
C ALA A 118 -12.18 -10.37 7.76
N ALA A 119 -11.57 -9.21 7.46
CA ALA A 119 -12.31 -7.98 7.21
C ALA A 119 -13.14 -8.02 5.91
N GLU A 120 -12.75 -8.87 4.95
CA GLU A 120 -13.42 -8.98 3.65
C GLU A 120 -14.79 -9.68 3.75
N PRO A 121 -14.93 -10.92 4.27
CA PRO A 121 -16.21 -11.62 4.29
C PRO A 121 -17.22 -11.05 5.31
N VAL A 122 -16.78 -10.28 6.31
CA VAL A 122 -17.68 -9.69 7.32
C VAL A 122 -18.37 -8.40 6.83
N SER A 123 -17.92 -7.80 5.73
CA SER A 123 -18.47 -6.55 5.22
C SER A 123 -19.29 -6.77 3.95
N ALA A 124 -20.57 -6.36 3.98
CA ALA A 124 -21.43 -6.45 2.81
C ALA A 124 -21.18 -5.33 1.78
N THR A 125 -20.72 -4.16 2.25
CA THR A 125 -20.41 -2.97 1.44
C THR A 125 -19.33 -2.16 2.15
N TYR A 126 -18.13 -2.08 1.58
CA TYR A 126 -16.97 -1.40 2.19
C TYR A 126 -17.08 0.13 2.24
N LEU A 127 -18.23 0.68 1.80
CA LEU A 127 -18.47 2.11 1.62
C LEU A 127 -18.27 2.92 2.91
N PHE A 128 -18.74 2.44 4.06
CA PHE A 128 -18.57 3.16 5.32
C PHE A 128 -17.09 3.34 5.71
N SER A 129 -16.27 2.31 5.48
CA SER A 129 -14.83 2.37 5.73
C SER A 129 -14.16 3.43 4.85
N VAL A 130 -14.51 3.42 3.56
CA VAL A 130 -14.03 4.39 2.58
C VAL A 130 -14.42 5.82 2.94
N LEU A 131 -15.69 6.07 3.28
CA LEU A 131 -16.16 7.40 3.65
C LEU A 131 -15.46 7.92 4.92
N LYS A 132 -15.28 7.06 5.92
CA LYS A 132 -14.56 7.40 7.16
C LYS A 132 -13.09 7.73 6.89
N GLY A 133 -12.44 6.97 6.00
CA GLY A 133 -11.04 7.19 5.62
C GLY A 133 -10.88 8.50 4.84
N LEU A 134 -11.70 8.72 3.82
CA LEU A 134 -11.64 9.91 2.97
C LEU A 134 -11.93 11.20 3.75
N HIS A 135 -12.83 11.15 4.74
CA HIS A 135 -13.11 12.31 5.61
C HIS A 135 -11.85 12.84 6.32
N ARG A 136 -10.84 11.99 6.55
CA ARG A 136 -9.57 12.36 7.18
C ARG A 136 -8.38 12.31 6.22
N SER A 137 -8.63 12.06 4.93
CA SER A 137 -7.55 11.92 3.96
C SER A 137 -6.87 13.27 3.69
N PRO A 138 -5.53 13.30 3.60
CA PRO A 138 -4.81 14.53 3.30
C PRO A 138 -5.07 14.94 1.84
N ARG A 139 -5.17 16.25 1.59
CA ARG A 139 -5.24 16.77 0.22
C ARG A 139 -3.91 16.54 -0.50
N ILE A 140 -3.99 16.15 -1.77
CA ILE A 140 -2.81 15.98 -2.62
C ILE A 140 -2.48 17.34 -3.24
N LEU A 141 -1.32 17.89 -2.91
CA LEU A 141 -0.85 19.17 -3.42
C LEU A 141 0.04 18.97 -4.66
N PRO A 142 0.09 19.95 -5.58
CA PRO A 142 1.04 19.90 -6.68
C PRO A 142 2.49 20.05 -6.16
N PRO A 143 3.50 19.59 -6.93
CA PRO A 143 4.90 19.59 -6.48
C PRO A 143 5.49 20.98 -6.17
N ASP A 144 4.93 22.02 -6.77
CA ASP A 144 5.32 23.43 -6.62
C ASP A 144 4.53 24.17 -5.54
N ALA A 145 3.65 23.47 -4.81
CA ALA A 145 2.92 24.06 -3.69
C ALA A 145 3.89 24.58 -2.62
N SER A 146 3.56 25.74 -2.03
CA SER A 146 4.33 26.30 -0.93
C SER A 146 4.42 25.31 0.22
N VAL A 147 5.65 24.97 0.60
CA VAL A 147 5.91 24.14 1.78
C VAL A 147 5.56 24.97 3.01
N CYS A 148 4.62 24.49 3.82
CA CYS A 148 4.33 25.02 5.15
C CYS A 148 4.30 23.87 6.16
N SER A 149 4.20 24.18 7.45
CA SER A 149 4.24 23.18 8.53
C SER A 149 3.11 22.14 8.49
N GLU A 150 2.05 22.39 7.71
CA GLU A 150 0.90 21.49 7.56
C GLU A 150 1.04 20.51 6.37
N VAL A 151 2.06 20.71 5.52
CA VAL A 151 2.31 19.86 4.35
C VAL A 151 3.20 18.69 4.74
N LEU A 152 2.77 17.49 4.36
CA LEU A 152 3.57 16.28 4.47
C LEU A 152 4.32 16.03 3.17
N SER A 153 5.64 15.95 3.26
CA SER A 153 6.56 15.64 2.16
C SER A 153 7.49 14.48 2.54
N ALA A 154 8.36 14.09 1.61
CA ALA A 154 9.40 13.09 1.88
C ALA A 154 10.37 13.54 3.00
N GLU A 155 10.54 14.84 3.23
CA GLU A 155 11.35 15.38 4.32
C GLU A 155 10.76 15.06 5.71
N ASN A 156 9.46 14.75 5.77
CA ASN A 156 8.80 14.33 7.01
C ASN A 156 8.88 12.81 7.23
N LEU A 157 9.47 12.04 6.30
CA LEU A 157 9.62 10.60 6.42
C LEU A 157 10.99 10.25 7.00
N HIS A 158 11.00 9.67 8.20
CA HIS A 158 12.24 9.21 8.82
C HIS A 158 12.68 7.84 8.31
N CYS A 159 11.74 6.98 7.91
CA CYS A 159 11.99 5.60 7.51
C CYS A 159 10.78 5.04 6.76
N LEU A 160 11.03 4.11 5.83
CA LEU A 160 10.02 3.26 5.20
C LEU A 160 10.13 1.82 5.72
N VAL A 161 9.03 1.20 6.14
CA VAL A 161 8.99 -0.23 6.52
C VAL A 161 8.28 -1.03 5.44
N ILE A 162 8.89 -2.10 4.94
CA ILE A 162 8.31 -2.96 3.91
C ILE A 162 8.51 -4.45 4.23
N PRO A 163 7.63 -5.33 3.73
CA PRO A 163 7.94 -6.76 3.63
C PRO A 163 9.17 -6.98 2.73
N ASP A 164 10.01 -7.96 3.07
CA ASP A 164 11.19 -8.28 2.26
C ASP A 164 10.79 -8.74 0.85
N GLY A 165 11.49 -8.25 -0.17
CA GLY A 165 11.15 -8.46 -1.58
C GLY A 165 9.98 -7.61 -2.12
N CYS A 166 9.27 -6.86 -1.28
CA CYS A 166 8.17 -5.99 -1.72
C CYS A 166 8.68 -4.63 -2.24
N VAL A 167 9.31 -4.66 -3.41
CA VAL A 167 9.88 -3.46 -4.05
C VAL A 167 8.84 -2.79 -4.95
N GLY A 168 8.57 -1.52 -4.69
CA GLY A 168 7.71 -0.66 -5.52
C GLY A 168 8.27 0.76 -5.66
N LEU A 169 7.53 1.64 -6.34
CA LEU A 169 7.91 3.05 -6.50
C LEU A 169 8.21 3.76 -5.17
N PRO A 170 7.45 3.57 -4.07
CA PRO A 170 7.78 4.18 -2.78
C PRO A 170 9.13 3.73 -2.24
N THR A 171 9.48 2.44 -2.39
CA THR A 171 10.78 1.89 -1.98
C THR A 171 11.93 2.51 -2.74
N LEU A 172 11.80 2.60 -4.07
CA LEU A 172 12.83 3.18 -4.94
C LEU A 172 13.00 4.69 -4.66
N ALA A 173 11.89 5.41 -4.49
CA ALA A 173 11.90 6.83 -4.16
C ALA A 173 12.53 7.12 -2.79
N ALA A 174 12.27 6.27 -1.79
CA ALA A 174 12.89 6.38 -0.48
C ALA A 174 14.41 6.24 -0.56
N LEU A 175 14.90 5.17 -1.20
CA LEU A 175 16.34 4.92 -1.37
C LEU A 175 17.04 6.02 -2.17
N ALA A 176 16.42 6.51 -3.25
CA ALA A 176 16.96 7.60 -4.06
C ALA A 176 17.08 8.92 -3.29
N GLN A 177 16.25 9.13 -2.25
CA GLN A 177 16.26 10.30 -1.38
C GLN A 177 17.05 10.09 -0.08
N GLY A 178 17.72 8.94 0.08
CA GLY A 178 18.48 8.62 1.29
C GLY A 178 17.59 8.32 2.51
N ILE A 179 16.29 8.06 2.32
CA ILE A 179 15.39 7.64 3.39
C ILE A 179 15.62 6.15 3.67
N PRO A 180 15.97 5.76 4.92
CA PRO A 180 16.28 4.37 5.24
C PRO A 180 15.04 3.49 5.12
N VAL A 181 15.26 2.27 4.64
CA VAL A 181 14.22 1.24 4.46
C VAL A 181 14.46 0.10 5.45
N ILE A 182 13.47 -0.24 6.25
CA ILE A 182 13.47 -1.44 7.08
C ILE A 182 12.74 -2.55 6.34
N SER A 183 13.47 -3.61 5.99
CA SER A 183 12.95 -4.79 5.31
C SER A 183 12.66 -5.91 6.30
N VAL A 184 11.42 -6.39 6.34
CA VAL A 184 10.94 -7.39 7.31
C VAL A 184 10.83 -8.77 6.66
N ARG A 185 11.71 -9.70 7.03
CA ARG A 185 11.80 -11.05 6.43
C ARG A 185 10.63 -11.97 6.77
N GLY A 186 10.07 -11.82 7.98
CA GLY A 186 8.99 -12.66 8.46
C GLY A 186 7.68 -12.51 7.68
N ASN A 187 7.50 -11.40 6.95
CA ASN A 187 6.32 -11.19 6.11
C ASN A 187 6.59 -11.63 4.67
N ARG A 188 6.41 -12.92 4.40
CA ARG A 188 6.62 -13.53 3.09
C ARG A 188 5.60 -13.04 2.07
N ASN A 189 6.00 -12.95 0.81
CA ASN A 189 5.14 -12.58 -0.31
C ASN A 189 5.65 -13.24 -1.60
N CYS A 190 4.88 -13.10 -2.68
CA CYS A 190 5.15 -13.73 -3.97
C CYS A 190 6.18 -12.99 -4.85
N LEU A 191 6.75 -11.88 -4.38
CA LEU A 191 7.64 -11.05 -5.21
C LEU A 191 9.09 -11.54 -5.12
N PRO A 192 9.74 -11.91 -6.24
CA PRO A 192 11.08 -12.50 -6.24
C PRO A 192 12.19 -11.44 -6.22
N ASN A 193 11.94 -10.25 -5.66
CA ASN A 193 12.93 -9.17 -5.68
C ASN A 193 13.97 -9.36 -4.58
N GLN A 194 15.23 -9.05 -4.90
CA GLN A 194 16.32 -9.00 -3.93
C GLN A 194 16.70 -7.53 -3.67
N LEU A 195 16.34 -7.01 -2.49
CA LEU A 195 16.62 -5.61 -2.15
C LEU A 195 18.11 -5.30 -2.18
N SER A 196 18.97 -6.26 -1.83
CA SER A 196 20.44 -6.12 -1.85
C SER A 196 21.00 -5.72 -3.22
N ASN A 197 20.25 -5.95 -4.30
CA ASN A 197 20.66 -5.66 -5.67
C ASN A 197 20.22 -4.27 -6.13
N LEU A 198 19.43 -3.55 -5.32
CA LEU A 198 18.97 -2.20 -5.66
C LEU A 198 20.08 -1.16 -5.47
N PRO A 199 20.15 -0.13 -6.32
CA PRO A 199 21.00 1.03 -6.08
C PRO A 199 20.71 1.66 -4.71
N GLY A 200 21.75 1.93 -3.92
CA GLY A 200 21.61 2.49 -2.57
C GLY A 200 21.29 1.49 -1.45
N ALA A 201 21.08 0.21 -1.78
CA ALA A 201 20.63 -0.79 -0.80
C ALA A 201 21.65 -1.13 0.30
N ARG A 202 22.95 -1.04 0.01
CA ARG A 202 24.02 -1.47 0.93
C ARG A 202 24.09 -0.64 2.21
N GLU A 203 23.69 0.63 2.14
CA GLU A 203 23.74 1.56 3.27
C GLU A 203 22.33 2.00 3.71
N GLY A 204 21.37 2.02 2.79
CA GLY A 204 20.01 2.49 3.07
C GLY A 204 19.01 1.43 3.52
N VAL A 205 19.37 0.13 3.56
CA VAL A 205 18.42 -0.95 3.90
C VAL A 205 18.84 -1.69 5.17
N HIS A 206 17.93 -1.74 6.14
CA HIS A 206 18.07 -2.53 7.36
C HIS A 206 17.17 -3.75 7.31
N PHE A 207 17.75 -4.94 7.35
CA PHE A 207 16.98 -6.17 7.43
C PHE A 207 16.70 -6.55 8.89
N VAL A 208 15.46 -6.94 9.17
CA VAL A 208 14.96 -7.44 10.46
C VAL A 208 14.08 -8.67 10.24
N ASP A 209 13.94 -9.52 11.26
CA ASP A 209 13.26 -10.80 11.09
C ASP A 209 11.74 -10.70 11.25
N ASN A 210 11.24 -9.73 12.02
CA ASN A 210 9.82 -9.57 12.31
C ASN A 210 9.46 -8.10 12.65
N TYR A 211 8.17 -7.81 12.79
CA TYR A 211 7.69 -6.45 13.07
C TYR A 211 8.01 -5.95 14.48
N LEU A 212 8.29 -6.84 15.45
CA LEU A 212 8.74 -6.40 16.79
C LEU A 212 10.15 -5.82 16.70
N GLU A 213 11.04 -6.47 15.95
CA GLU A 213 12.37 -5.93 15.65
C GLU A 213 12.31 -4.64 14.83
N ALA A 214 11.42 -4.57 13.83
CA ALA A 214 11.20 -3.34 13.07
C ALA A 214 10.79 -2.18 13.99
N ALA A 215 9.86 -2.41 14.93
CA ALA A 215 9.46 -1.43 15.93
C ALA A 215 10.61 -1.02 16.86
N GLY A 216 11.42 -1.99 17.32
CA GLY A 216 12.61 -1.71 18.13
C GLY A 216 13.63 -0.85 17.39
N LEU A 217 13.88 -1.15 16.11
CA LEU A 217 14.78 -0.37 15.27
C LEU A 217 14.25 1.04 14.98
N LEU A 218 12.95 1.19 14.71
CA LEU A 218 12.30 2.50 14.58
C LEU A 218 12.47 3.35 15.84
N MET A 219 12.31 2.74 17.02
CA MET A 219 12.52 3.43 18.29
C MET A 219 13.98 3.82 18.53
N ALA A 220 14.92 2.96 18.14
CA ALA A 220 16.35 3.26 18.20
C ALA A 220 16.70 4.45 17.31
N MET A 221 16.24 4.44 16.05
CA MET A 221 16.41 5.55 15.11
C MET A 221 15.82 6.86 15.67
N LYS A 222 14.58 6.81 16.16
CA LYS A 222 13.89 7.97 16.75
C LYS A 222 14.63 8.58 17.96
N THR A 223 15.38 7.76 18.70
CA THR A 223 16.09 8.18 19.93
C THR A 223 17.59 8.41 19.73
N GLY A 224 18.11 8.23 18.52
CA GLY A 224 19.55 8.36 18.22
C GLY A 224 20.39 7.20 18.78
N VAL A 225 19.78 6.06 19.08
CA VAL A 225 20.47 4.85 19.53
C VAL A 225 20.87 4.03 18.31
N THR A 226 22.16 3.64 18.24
CA THR A 226 22.66 2.84 17.13
C THR A 226 22.20 1.38 17.23
N ARG A 227 21.92 0.75 16.09
CA ARG A 227 21.48 -0.66 16.03
C ARG A 227 22.50 -1.58 16.72
N GLU A 228 23.79 -1.31 16.53
CA GLU A 228 24.90 -2.10 17.04
C GLU A 228 24.92 -2.17 18.57
N SER A 229 24.36 -1.17 19.26
CA SER A 229 24.28 -1.14 20.73
C SER A 229 23.15 -2.01 21.30
N ILE A 230 22.12 -2.31 20.50
CA ILE A 230 20.92 -3.05 20.93
C ILE A 230 20.86 -4.48 20.41
N VAL A 231 21.80 -4.88 19.54
CA VAL A 231 21.95 -6.28 19.10
C VAL A 231 22.98 -7.02 19.93
N ARG A 232 22.95 -8.37 19.87
CA ARG A 232 23.93 -9.23 20.53
C ARG A 232 24.55 -10.22 19.55
N PRO A 233 25.85 -10.55 19.70
CA PRO A 233 26.78 -9.99 20.70
C PRO A 233 27.20 -8.54 20.37
N LEU A 234 27.63 -7.79 21.39
CA LEU A 234 28.21 -6.45 21.19
C LEU A 234 29.61 -6.57 20.58
N SER A 235 29.93 -5.69 19.64
CA SER A 235 31.30 -5.60 19.08
C SER A 235 32.28 -5.06 20.12
N PRO A 236 33.50 -5.61 20.24
CA PRO A 236 34.54 -5.06 21.10
C PRO A 236 34.92 -3.62 20.73
N THR A 237 35.26 -2.80 21.71
CA THR A 237 35.78 -1.45 21.49
C THR A 237 37.14 -1.50 20.81
N LYS A 238 37.30 -0.83 19.66
CA LYS A 238 38.58 -0.69 18.97
C LYS A 238 39.40 0.43 19.63
N VAL A 239 40.50 0.06 20.29
CA VAL A 239 41.47 1.02 20.85
C VAL A 239 42.54 1.32 19.81
N VAL A 240 42.63 2.57 19.36
CA VAL A 240 43.70 3.07 18.47
C VAL A 240 44.60 3.99 19.28
N ARG A 241 45.92 3.79 19.22
CA ARG A 241 46.89 4.65 19.89
C ARG A 241 47.59 5.52 18.86
N GLU A 242 47.32 6.82 18.89
CA GLU A 242 48.08 7.78 18.10
C GLU A 242 49.44 8.03 18.74
N HIS A 243 50.49 8.02 17.94
CA HIS A 243 51.82 8.46 18.36
C HIS A 243 52.02 9.86 17.79
N LEU A 244 52.00 10.86 18.67
CA LEU A 244 52.47 12.20 18.32
C LEU A 244 53.98 12.09 18.09
N ARG A 245 54.46 12.59 16.95
CA ARG A 245 55.91 12.76 16.74
C ARG A 245 56.35 13.94 17.61
N ASP A 246 57.35 13.70 18.45
CA ASP A 246 58.03 14.73 19.24
C ASP A 246 58.68 15.79 18.34
#